data_AF-A0A0G0MFA0-F1
#
_entry.id   AF-A0A0G0MFA0-F1
#
_cell.length_a   1.000
_cell.length_b   1.000
_cell.length_c   1.000
_cell.angle_alpha   90.00
_cell.angle_beta   90.00
_cell.angle_gamma   90.00
#
_symmetry.space_group_name_H-M   'P 1'
#
loop_
_entity.id
_entity.type
_entity.pdbx_description
1 polymer ?
#
loop_
_entity_poly.entity_id
_entity_poly.type
_entity_poly.pdbx_seq_one_letter_code
_entity_poly.pdbx_strand_id
1 'polypeptide(L)'
;MLDKTGIPTVDHVLPNGDTVVLYKFLTTGEARELQKMMLAESKYDITSGKMENVNVATFLKYQDQSANALIKEIKLKDGTIKPFQQEWLDSLPIEEGNKVYDLVNEITQGSWVKKEEKKN
;
A
#
# COMPACT_ATOMS: atom_id res chain seq x y z
N MET A 1 -8.69 -8.67 19.60
CA MET A 1 -7.75 -7.71 20.23
C MET A 1 -7.67 -6.51 19.31
N LEU A 2 -7.96 -5.31 19.81
CA LEU A 2 -7.80 -4.06 19.07
C LEU A 2 -6.32 -3.68 19.15
N ASP A 3 -5.65 -3.54 18.00
CA ASP A 3 -4.31 -3.00 17.96
C ASP A 3 -4.28 -1.56 18.48
N LYS A 4 -3.16 -1.17 19.10
CA LYS A 4 -2.93 0.12 19.79
C LYS A 4 -3.14 1.38 18.92
N THR A 5 -3.45 1.25 17.63
CA THR A 5 -3.75 2.36 16.71
C THR A 5 -5.25 2.58 16.50
N GLY A 6 -6.12 1.64 16.90
CA GLY A 6 -7.57 1.70 16.61
C GLY A 6 -7.91 1.59 15.11
N ILE A 7 -6.90 1.42 14.25
CA ILE A 7 -7.07 1.28 12.81
C ILE A 7 -7.40 -0.18 12.52
N PRO A 8 -8.54 -0.48 11.88
CA PRO A 8 -8.92 -1.84 11.56
C PRO A 8 -7.96 -2.47 10.56
N THR A 9 -7.66 -3.76 10.76
CA THR A 9 -6.81 -4.56 9.87
C THR A 9 -7.60 -5.68 9.19
N VAL A 10 -7.01 -6.23 8.13
CA VAL A 10 -7.48 -7.40 7.39
C VAL A 10 -6.32 -8.37 7.22
N ASP A 11 -6.62 -9.65 7.43
CA ASP A 11 -5.67 -10.74 7.21
C ASP A 11 -5.89 -11.30 5.80
N HIS A 12 -4.82 -11.48 5.04
CA HIS A 12 -4.85 -12.13 3.73
C HIS A 12 -3.84 -13.27 3.67
N VAL A 13 -4.32 -14.48 3.37
CA VAL A 13 -3.50 -15.68 3.31
C VAL A 13 -2.93 -15.86 1.91
N LEU A 14 -1.61 -15.95 1.81
CA LEU A 14 -0.89 -16.19 0.57
C LEU A 14 -0.87 -17.69 0.22
N PRO A 15 -0.66 -18.03 -1.07
CA PRO A 15 -0.57 -19.42 -1.52
C PRO A 15 0.53 -20.23 -0.83
N ASN A 16 1.63 -19.59 -0.43
CA ASN A 16 2.73 -20.20 0.30
C ASN A 16 2.41 -20.54 1.78
N GLY A 17 1.23 -20.13 2.27
CA GLY A 17 0.76 -20.34 3.64
C GLY A 17 1.06 -19.20 4.62
N ASP A 18 1.82 -18.18 4.21
CA ASP A 18 2.02 -16.98 5.01
C ASP A 18 0.76 -16.12 5.01
N THR A 19 0.58 -15.28 6.02
CA THR A 19 -0.52 -14.32 6.12
C THR A 19 0.04 -12.92 6.23
N VAL A 20 -0.37 -12.05 5.31
CA VAL A 20 -0.08 -10.61 5.37
C VAL A 20 -1.23 -9.90 6.08
N VAL A 21 -0.89 -9.07 7.07
CA VAL A 21 -1.86 -8.26 7.81
C VAL A 21 -1.77 -6.82 7.33
N LEU A 22 -2.84 -6.32 6.71
CA LEU A 22 -2.91 -4.96 6.17
C LEU A 22 -3.87 -4.08 6.97
N TYR A 23 -3.57 -2.80 7.11
CA TYR A 23 -4.56 -1.80 7.51
C TYR A 23 -5.63 -1.66 6.43
N LYS A 24 -6.90 -1.45 6.82
CA LYS A 24 -8.02 -1.33 5.87
C LYS A 24 -8.10 0.03 5.16
N PHE A 25 -7.28 1.00 5.56
CA PHE A 25 -7.19 2.31 4.93
C PHE A 25 -5.89 3.02 5.31
N LEU A 26 -5.46 3.94 4.46
CA LEU A 26 -4.42 4.91 4.78
C LEU A 26 -4.95 5.99 5.71
N THR A 27 -4.16 6.38 6.69
CA THR A 27 -4.45 7.59 7.46
C THR A 27 -4.31 8.83 6.58
N THR A 28 -4.82 9.97 7.06
CA THR A 28 -4.75 11.23 6.32
C THR A 28 -3.30 11.69 6.06
N GLY A 29 -2.37 11.37 6.97
CA GLY A 29 -0.95 11.70 6.83
C GLY A 29 -0.31 10.92 5.69
N GLU A 30 -0.37 9.60 5.75
CA GLU A 30 0.23 8.69 4.77
C GLU A 30 -0.32 8.94 3.36
N ALA A 31 -1.64 9.07 3.23
CA ALA A 31 -2.26 9.37 1.94
C ALA A 31 -1.75 10.70 1.33
N ARG A 32 -1.49 11.72 2.16
CA ARG A 32 -0.97 13.01 1.69
C ARG A 32 0.50 12.92 1.30
N GLU A 33 1.30 12.15 2.02
CA GLU A 33 2.72 11.93 1.70
C GLU A 33 2.87 11.17 0.38
N LEU A 34 2.07 10.13 0.18
CA LEU A 34 2.03 9.36 -1.06
C LEU A 34 1.60 10.23 -2.26
N GLN A 35 0.58 11.09 -2.10
CA GLN A 35 0.18 12.05 -3.14
C GLN A 35 1.29 13.05 -3.47
N LYS A 36 1.99 13.58 -2.46
CA LYS A 36 3.14 14.48 -2.68
C LYS A 36 4.26 13.79 -3.45
N MET A 37 4.56 12.53 -3.13
CA MET A 37 5.58 11.76 -3.84
C MET A 37 5.23 11.60 -5.32
N MET A 38 3.99 11.23 -5.61
CA MET A 38 3.53 11.15 -7.00
C MET A 38 3.66 12.50 -7.71
N LEU A 39 3.20 13.60 -7.11
CA LEU A 39 3.24 14.94 -7.71
C LEU A 39 4.66 15.51 -7.86
N ALA A 40 5.58 15.19 -6.96
CA ALA A 40 6.95 15.70 -6.98
C ALA A 40 7.80 15.08 -8.10
N GLU A 41 7.50 13.83 -8.44
CA GLU A 41 8.28 13.04 -9.41
C GLU A 41 7.54 12.82 -10.75
N SER A 42 6.37 13.45 -10.95
CA SER A 42 5.64 13.43 -12.22
C SER A 42 5.32 14.84 -12.71
N LYS A 43 5.16 15.00 -14.03
CA LYS A 43 4.75 16.28 -14.61
C LYS A 43 3.22 16.30 -14.66
N TYR A 44 2.60 17.12 -13.82
CA TYR A 44 1.16 17.37 -13.93
C TYR A 44 0.89 18.25 -15.15
N ASP A 45 0.20 17.72 -16.15
CA ASP A 45 -0.29 18.50 -17.29
C ASP A 45 -1.63 19.15 -16.92
N ILE A 46 -1.60 20.46 -16.74
CA ILE A 46 -2.76 21.30 -16.39
C ILE A 46 -3.81 21.29 -17.51
N THR A 47 -3.42 21.03 -18.76
CA THR A 47 -4.30 21.06 -19.93
C THR A 47 -5.16 19.80 -20.03
N SER A 48 -4.58 18.63 -19.78
CA SER A 48 -5.30 17.34 -19.78
C SER A 48 -5.81 16.91 -18.41
N GLY A 49 -5.35 17.55 -17.33
CA GLY A 49 -5.62 17.14 -15.95
C GLY A 49 -4.97 15.80 -15.58
N LYS A 50 -4.02 15.31 -16.39
CA LYS A 50 -3.36 14.01 -16.22
C LYS A 50 -1.91 14.19 -15.77
N MET A 51 -1.39 13.15 -15.14
CA MET A 51 0.05 13.06 -14.85
C MET A 51 0.75 12.45 -16.05
N GLU A 52 1.68 13.21 -16.63
CA GLU A 52 2.54 12.77 -17.73
C GLU A 52 3.93 12.40 -17.20
N ASN A 53 4.58 11.44 -17.87
CA ASN A 53 5.93 10.99 -17.56
C ASN A 53 6.10 10.43 -16.13
N VAL A 54 5.15 9.63 -15.65
CA VAL A 54 5.41 8.80 -14.47
C VAL A 54 6.44 7.75 -14.90
N ASN A 55 7.70 7.96 -14.51
CA ASN A 55 8.75 6.98 -14.74
C ASN A 55 8.40 5.69 -13.97
N VAL A 56 8.65 4.52 -14.58
CA VAL A 56 8.46 3.22 -13.93
C VAL A 56 9.15 3.18 -12.56
N ALA A 57 10.33 3.79 -12.41
CA ALA A 57 11.03 3.87 -11.13
C ALA A 57 10.23 4.63 -10.05
N THR A 58 9.56 5.73 -10.42
CA THR A 58 8.70 6.50 -9.52
C THR A 58 7.44 5.71 -9.15
N PHE A 59 6.87 4.98 -10.11
CA PHE A 59 5.72 4.11 -9.85
C PHE A 59 6.06 2.99 -8.87
N LEU A 60 7.19 2.30 -9.07
CA LEU A 60 7.66 1.25 -8.17
C LEU A 60 7.93 1.79 -6.76
N LYS A 61 8.62 2.93 -6.67
CA LYS A 61 8.87 3.60 -5.38
C LYS A 61 7.57 3.95 -4.65
N TYR A 62 6.55 4.41 -5.38
CA TYR A 62 5.24 4.69 -4.81
C TYR A 62 4.55 3.41 -4.29
N GLN A 63 4.64 2.31 -5.03
CA GLN A 63 4.11 1.02 -4.59
C GLN A 63 4.78 0.53 -3.30
N ASP A 64 6.11 0.61 -3.21
CA ASP A 64 6.86 0.21 -2.02
C ASP A 64 6.48 1.06 -0.80
N GLN A 65 6.32 2.36 -0.98
CA GLN A 65 5.91 3.26 0.10
C GLN A 65 4.47 3.01 0.54
N SER A 66 3.59 2.66 -0.40
CA SER A 66 2.21 2.27 -0.10
C SER A 66 2.17 0.97 0.69
N ALA A 67 3.01 -0.01 0.34
CA ALA A 67 3.15 -1.27 1.06
C ALA A 67 3.65 -1.03 2.50
N ASN A 68 4.69 -0.20 2.67
CA ASN A 68 5.22 0.17 3.99
C ASN A 68 4.18 0.88 4.88
N ALA A 69 3.30 1.69 4.29
CA ALA A 69 2.23 2.36 5.04
C ALA A 69 1.08 1.42 5.42
N LEU A 70 0.79 0.41 4.60
CA LEU A 70 -0.40 -0.43 4.77
C LEU A 70 -0.13 -1.77 5.41
N ILE A 71 1.03 -2.36 5.23
CA ILE A 71 1.33 -3.69 5.78
C ILE A 71 1.86 -3.53 7.20
N LYS A 72 1.12 -4.09 8.15
CA LYS A 72 1.45 -4.02 9.57
C LYS A 72 2.48 -5.07 9.97
N GLU A 73 2.17 -6.32 9.65
CA GLU A 73 2.95 -7.48 10.08
C GLU A 73 2.70 -8.66 9.14
N ILE A 74 3.65 -9.58 9.14
CA ILE A 74 3.58 -10.85 8.44
C ILE A 74 3.53 -11.97 9.48
N LYS A 75 2.57 -12.88 9.32
CA LYS A 75 2.51 -14.14 10.07
C LYS A 75 2.99 -15.24 9.13
N LEU A 76 4.19 -15.75 9.38
CA LEU A 76 4.75 -16.84 8.60
C LEU A 76 3.97 -18.13 8.87
N LYS A 77 4.00 -19.06 7.91
CA LYS A 77 3.31 -20.36 8.01
C LYS A 77 3.71 -21.22 9.22
N ASP A 78 4.87 -20.95 9.81
CA ASP A 78 5.36 -21.60 11.03
C ASP A 78 4.80 -20.98 12.32
N GLY A 79 3.95 -19.96 12.21
CA GLY A 79 3.35 -19.22 13.31
C GLY A 79 4.17 -18.02 13.79
N THR A 80 5.35 -17.78 13.20
CA THR A 80 6.20 -16.63 13.56
C THR A 80 5.57 -15.33 13.07
N ILE A 81 5.42 -14.35 13.96
CA ILE A 81 4.95 -13.01 13.61
C ILE A 81 6.14 -12.07 13.51
N LYS A 82 6.27 -11.36 12.39
CA LYS A 82 7.33 -10.39 12.13
C LYS A 82 6.73 -9.04 11.69
N PRO A 83 7.33 -7.90 12.09
CA PRO A 83 6.99 -6.62 11.48
C PRO A 83 7.27 -6.66 9.98
N PHE A 84 6.50 -5.90 9.20
CA PHE A 84 6.75 -5.79 7.77
C PHE A 84 8.12 -5.17 7.47
N GLN A 85 8.80 -5.73 6.48
CA GLN A 85 10.04 -5.23 5.90
C GLN A 85 9.97 -5.45 4.38
N GLN A 86 10.42 -4.49 3.59
CA GLN A 86 10.34 -4.54 2.13
C GLN A 86 11.08 -5.77 1.57
N GLU A 87 12.18 -6.17 2.21
CA GLU A 87 12.97 -7.34 1.82
C GLU A 87 12.16 -8.64 1.85
N TRP A 88 11.13 -8.74 2.70
CA TRP A 88 10.24 -9.90 2.68
C TRP A 88 9.40 -9.92 1.40
N LEU A 89 8.84 -8.78 1.00
CA LEU A 89 8.04 -8.65 -0.21
C LEU A 89 8.89 -8.93 -1.46
N ASP A 90 10.11 -8.40 -1.47
CA ASP A 90 11.10 -8.61 -2.55
C ASP A 90 11.56 -10.07 -2.64
N SER A 91 11.47 -10.83 -1.53
CA SER A 91 11.81 -12.26 -1.49
C SER A 91 10.70 -13.19 -2.00
N LEU A 92 9.48 -12.68 -2.16
CA LEU A 92 8.36 -13.48 -2.63
C LEU A 92 8.50 -13.81 -4.13
N PRO A 93 7.94 -14.95 -4.58
CA PRO A 93 7.72 -15.17 -6.00
C PRO A 93 6.92 -14.01 -6.61
N ILE A 94 7.26 -13.62 -7.85
CA ILE A 94 6.66 -12.46 -8.54
C ILE A 94 5.13 -12.48 -8.48
N GLU A 95 4.51 -13.65 -8.68
CA GLU A 95 3.05 -13.79 -8.65
C GLU A 95 2.44 -13.50 -7.26
N GLU A 96 3.14 -13.87 -6.19
CA GLU A 96 2.69 -13.60 -4.82
C GLU A 96 2.95 -12.15 -4.44
N GLY A 97 4.12 -11.60 -4.80
CA GLY A 97 4.43 -10.18 -4.63
C GLY A 97 3.40 -9.29 -5.33
N ASN A 98 3.04 -9.60 -6.58
CA ASN A 98 2.03 -8.86 -7.33
C ASN A 98 0.66 -8.87 -6.63
N LYS A 99 0.23 -10.01 -6.08
CA LYS A 99 -1.04 -10.08 -5.32
C LYS A 99 -1.03 -9.17 -4.10
N VAL A 100 0.09 -9.10 -3.38
CA VAL A 100 0.23 -8.19 -2.23
C VAL A 100 0.15 -6.74 -2.70
N TYR A 101 0.85 -6.38 -3.78
CA TYR A 101 0.77 -5.03 -4.36
C TYR A 101 -0.62 -4.66 -4.86
N ASP A 102 -1.37 -5.61 -5.44
CA ASP A 102 -2.75 -5.38 -5.88
C ASP A 102 -3.66 -5.04 -4.70
N LEU A 103 -3.54 -5.76 -3.59
CA LEU A 103 -4.28 -5.48 -2.36
C LEU A 103 -3.91 -4.12 -1.76
N VAL A 104 -2.62 -3.81 -1.70
CA VAL A 104 -2.10 -2.52 -1.25
C VAL A 104 -2.66 -1.38 -2.11
N ASN A 105 -2.70 -1.58 -3.44
CA ASN A 105 -3.20 -0.59 -4.38
C ASN A 105 -4.72 -0.39 -4.24
N GLU A 106 -5.49 -1.48 -4.08
CA GLU A 106 -6.94 -1.41 -3.85
C GLU A 106 -7.28 -0.58 -2.60
N ILE A 107 -6.57 -0.84 -1.49
CA ILE A 107 -6.78 -0.12 -0.23
C ILE A 107 -6.34 1.35 -0.36
N THR A 108 -5.20 1.59 -1.00
CA THR A 108 -4.68 2.95 -1.25
C THR A 108 -5.67 3.78 -2.06
N GLN A 109 -6.18 3.24 -3.17
CA GLN A 109 -7.18 3.91 -4.01
C GLN A 109 -8.50 4.12 -3.28
N GLY A 110 -9.01 3.10 -2.59
CA GLY A 110 -10.23 3.20 -1.80
C GLY A 110 -10.15 4.25 -0.68
N SER A 111 -8.95 4.47 -0.13
CA SER A 111 -8.69 5.50 0.87
C SER A 111 -8.73 6.92 0.31
N TRP A 112 -8.51 7.09 -1.00
CA TRP A 112 -8.63 8.38 -1.68
C TRP A 112 -10.09 8.70 -2.04
N VAL A 113 -10.81 7.74 -2.61
CA VAL A 113 -12.21 7.94 -3.05
C VAL A 113 -13.13 8.31 -1.87
N LYS A 114 -13.03 7.60 -0.74
CA LYS A 114 -13.82 7.91 0.48
C LYS A 114 -13.58 9.32 1.03
N LYS A 115 -12.46 9.95 0.66
CA LYS A 115 -12.11 11.31 1.08
C LYS A 115 -12.74 12.36 0.19
N GLU A 116 -12.97 12.04 -1.08
CA GLU A 116 -13.71 12.90 -2.02
C GLU A 116 -15.21 12.86 -1.73
N GLU A 117 -15.77 11.69 -1.39
CA GLU A 117 -17.18 11.58 -0.98
C GLU A 117 -17.52 12.33 0.31
N LYS A 118 -16.54 12.58 1.20
CA LYS A 118 -16.73 13.38 2.42
C LYS A 118 -16.57 14.89 2.22
N LYS A 119 -16.17 15.33 1.02
CA LYS A 119 -16.00 16.75 0.68
C LYS A 119 -17.13 17.31 -0.18
N ASN A 120 -17.91 16.44 -0.82
CA ASN A 120 -19.16 16.80 -1.52
C ASN A 120 -20.36 16.65 -0.58
#